data_AF-A0A935SJF2-F1
#
_entry.id   AF-A0A935SJF2-F1
#
_cell.length_a   1.000
_cell.length_b   1.000
_cell.length_c   1.000
_cell.angle_alpha   90.00
_cell.angle_beta   90.00
_cell.angle_gamma   90.00
#
_symmetry.space_group_name_H-M   'P 1'
#
loop_
_entity.id
_entity.type
_entity.pdbx_description
1 polymer ?
#
loop_
_entity_poly.entity_id
_entity_poly.type
_entity_poly.pdbx_seq_one_letter_code
_entity_poly.pdbx_strand_id
1 'polypeptide(L)'
;MSEINLLADKIEQGISKIFAQASEQKSGMWNYALLFNQEKSKTWVIVLFFENKVQLKNSLSNGFCYSVHQVLKNELVLIDKELPISIRFDIGQYPSNETEYEQLLEKHTVTYDTLNNENVQREICSICGHDWGKHKLMGHGNPPQEGWMACPEEDCFCFLTWDLDQRVNKDKFGKLYKDET
;
A
#
# COMPACT_ATOMS: atom_id res chain seq x y z
N MET A 1 20.97 -8.73 -20.27
CA MET A 1 20.03 -8.56 -19.14
C MET A 1 19.10 -7.43 -19.53
N SER A 2 17.79 -7.63 -19.54
CA SER A 2 16.84 -6.59 -19.94
C SER A 2 16.82 -5.45 -18.90
N GLU A 3 16.45 -4.24 -19.32
CA GLU A 3 16.26 -3.09 -18.43
C GLU A 3 15.24 -3.37 -17.32
N ILE A 4 14.20 -4.14 -17.64
CA ILE A 4 13.18 -4.64 -16.70
C ILE A 4 13.80 -5.50 -15.59
N ASN A 5 14.74 -6.40 -15.93
CA ASN A 5 15.38 -7.24 -14.93
C ASN A 5 16.26 -6.41 -13.99
N LEU A 6 17.01 -5.44 -14.53
CA LEU A 6 17.82 -4.53 -13.70
C LEU A 6 16.94 -3.70 -12.75
N LEU A 7 15.76 -3.29 -13.21
CA LEU A 7 14.81 -2.56 -12.38
C LEU A 7 14.23 -3.45 -11.27
N ALA A 8 13.84 -4.68 -11.59
CA ALA A 8 13.39 -5.66 -10.61
C ALA A 8 14.46 -5.90 -9.53
N ASP A 9 15.72 -6.14 -9.92
CA ASP A 9 16.83 -6.36 -8.99
C ASP A 9 17.00 -5.18 -8.01
N LYS A 10 16.86 -3.95 -8.48
CA LYS A 10 16.96 -2.75 -7.63
C LYS A 10 15.78 -2.65 -6.66
N ILE A 11 14.56 -2.96 -7.12
CA ILE A 11 13.36 -2.97 -6.27
C ILE A 11 13.52 -4.03 -5.17
N GLU A 12 13.96 -5.24 -5.52
CA GLU A 12 14.18 -6.33 -4.57
C GLU A 12 15.26 -6.01 -3.53
N GLN A 13 16.32 -5.30 -3.91
CA GLN A 13 17.31 -4.79 -2.96
C GLN A 13 16.69 -3.82 -1.94
N GLY A 14 15.81 -2.92 -2.38
CA GLY A 14 15.07 -2.01 -1.50
C GLY A 14 14.16 -2.77 -0.53
N ILE A 15 13.41 -3.75 -1.03
CA ILE A 15 12.53 -4.60 -0.20
C ILE A 15 13.35 -5.38 0.83
N SER A 16 14.48 -5.96 0.43
CA SER A 16 15.33 -6.78 1.31
C SER A 16 15.86 -6.01 2.52
N LYS A 17 16.24 -4.73 2.35
CA LYS A 17 16.65 -3.86 3.47
C LYS A 17 15.54 -3.69 4.50
N ILE A 18 14.29 -3.62 4.04
CA ILE A 18 13.13 -3.40 4.90
C ILE A 18 12.76 -4.67 5.63
N PHE A 19 12.84 -5.83 4.98
CA PHE A 19 12.67 -7.11 5.66
C PHE A 19 13.69 -7.31 6.78
N ALA A 20 14.95 -6.89 6.56
CA ALA A 20 15.96 -6.94 7.62
C ALA A 20 15.52 -6.11 8.84
N GLN A 21 15.07 -4.86 8.63
CA GLN A 21 14.60 -3.97 9.71
C GLN A 21 13.29 -4.46 10.37
N ALA A 22 12.36 -4.98 9.58
CA ALA A 22 11.07 -5.48 10.04
C ALA A 22 11.18 -6.77 10.87
N SER A 23 12.19 -7.60 10.58
CA SER A 23 12.45 -8.83 11.32
C SER A 23 12.80 -8.54 12.79
N GLU A 24 13.48 -7.43 13.05
CA GLU A 24 13.83 -6.96 14.40
C GLU A 24 12.59 -6.54 15.22
N GLN A 25 11.51 -6.13 14.55
CA GLN A 25 10.30 -5.58 15.17
C GLN A 25 9.20 -6.62 15.41
N LYS A 26 9.44 -7.91 15.07
CA LYS A 26 8.43 -9.00 15.18
C LYS A 26 7.08 -8.64 14.55
N SER A 27 7.12 -7.95 13.42
CA SER A 27 5.93 -7.40 12.74
C SER A 27 4.95 -8.46 12.22
N GLY A 28 5.37 -9.73 12.10
CA GLY A 28 4.57 -10.79 11.49
C GLY A 28 4.59 -10.79 9.96
N MET A 29 5.28 -9.81 9.35
CA MET A 29 5.60 -9.82 7.94
C MET A 29 6.66 -10.89 7.68
N TRP A 30 6.40 -11.80 6.73
CA TRP A 30 7.24 -12.99 6.54
C TRP A 30 7.63 -13.27 5.10
N ASN A 31 6.95 -12.65 4.12
CA ASN A 31 7.29 -12.80 2.70
C ASN A 31 6.82 -11.62 1.86
N TYR A 32 7.28 -11.52 0.62
CA TYR A 32 6.81 -10.52 -0.35
C TYR A 32 6.74 -11.10 -1.76
N ALA A 33 5.91 -10.50 -2.62
CA ALA A 33 5.92 -10.75 -4.06
C ALA A 33 6.12 -9.44 -4.82
N LEU A 34 7.00 -9.46 -5.82
CA LEU A 34 7.16 -8.41 -6.82
C LEU A 34 6.45 -8.85 -8.10
N LEU A 35 5.38 -8.14 -8.45
CA LEU A 35 4.51 -8.50 -9.57
C LEU A 35 4.59 -7.44 -10.66
N PHE A 36 4.82 -7.87 -11.90
CA PHE A 36 4.86 -7.02 -13.07
C PHE A 36 4.59 -7.82 -14.33
N ASN A 37 3.62 -7.36 -15.12
CA ASN A 37 3.37 -7.87 -16.46
C ASN A 37 3.10 -6.68 -17.39
N GLN A 38 4.09 -6.31 -18.20
CA GLN A 38 4.04 -5.15 -19.10
C GLN A 38 2.88 -5.18 -20.10
N GLU A 39 2.36 -6.36 -20.43
CA GLU A 39 1.23 -6.53 -21.35
C GLU A 39 -0.10 -6.18 -20.68
N LYS A 40 -0.19 -6.33 -19.36
CA LYS A 40 -1.40 -6.08 -18.55
C LYS A 40 -1.38 -4.73 -17.86
N SER A 41 -0.22 -4.33 -17.30
CA SER A 41 -0.08 -3.07 -16.56
C SER A 41 1.35 -2.56 -16.62
N LYS A 42 1.49 -1.22 -16.65
CA LYS A 42 2.80 -0.58 -16.47
C LYS A 42 3.19 -0.49 -14.99
N THR A 43 2.26 -0.79 -14.08
CA THR A 43 2.45 -0.66 -12.64
C THR A 43 3.18 -1.87 -12.06
N TRP A 44 4.22 -1.59 -11.29
CA TRP A 44 4.86 -2.59 -10.44
C TRP A 44 4.05 -2.74 -9.16
N VAL A 45 3.67 -3.96 -8.80
CA VAL A 45 2.97 -4.23 -7.55
C VAL A 45 3.93 -4.92 -6.59
N ILE A 46 4.10 -4.34 -5.41
CA ILE A 46 4.83 -4.95 -4.29
C ILE A 46 3.79 -5.40 -3.27
N VAL A 47 3.67 -6.70 -3.06
CA VAL A 47 2.76 -7.27 -2.05
C VAL A 47 3.59 -7.78 -0.88
N LEU A 48 3.28 -7.30 0.32
CA LEU A 48 3.93 -7.70 1.57
C LEU A 48 2.98 -8.59 2.37
N PHE A 49 3.40 -9.80 2.65
CA PHE A 49 2.57 -10.83 3.28
C PHE A 49 2.78 -10.91 4.79
N PHE A 50 1.65 -10.98 5.50
CA PHE A 50 1.58 -11.26 6.93
C PHE A 50 1.12 -12.70 7.16
N GLU A 51 1.50 -13.28 8.30
CA GLU A 51 1.21 -14.68 8.62
C GLU A 51 -0.30 -14.91 8.79
N ASN A 52 -1.00 -13.92 9.36
CA ASN A 52 -2.42 -14.00 9.63
C ASN A 52 -3.09 -12.63 9.72
N LYS A 53 -4.43 -12.66 9.73
CA LYS A 53 -5.31 -11.49 9.89
C LYS A 53 -4.99 -10.63 11.10
N VAL A 54 -4.64 -11.24 12.23
CA VAL A 54 -4.39 -10.53 13.49
C VAL A 54 -3.13 -9.66 13.36
N GLN A 55 -2.06 -10.22 12.81
CA GLN A 55 -0.81 -9.49 12.58
C GLN A 55 -0.98 -8.36 11.56
N LEU A 56 -1.68 -8.61 10.44
CA LEU A 56 -1.96 -7.55 9.46
C LEU A 56 -2.79 -6.42 10.08
N LYS A 57 -3.88 -6.75 10.79
CA LYS A 57 -4.73 -5.74 11.45
C LYS A 57 -3.96 -4.91 12.46
N ASN A 58 -3.14 -5.55 13.29
CA ASN A 58 -2.31 -4.87 14.27
C ASN A 58 -1.30 -3.94 13.58
N SER A 59 -0.65 -4.42 12.52
CA SER A 59 0.33 -3.65 11.73
C SER A 59 -0.26 -2.46 10.98
N LEU A 60 -1.50 -2.59 10.50
CA LEU A 60 -2.25 -1.47 9.95
C LEU A 60 -2.63 -0.47 11.06
N SER A 61 -3.09 -0.94 12.21
CA SER A 61 -3.59 -0.06 13.28
C SER A 61 -2.49 0.69 14.02
N ASN A 62 -1.31 0.10 14.17
CA ASN A 62 -0.18 0.72 14.87
C ASN A 62 0.76 1.53 13.97
N GLY A 63 0.47 1.62 12.66
CA GLY A 63 1.28 2.37 11.70
C GLY A 63 2.56 1.67 11.22
N PHE A 64 2.74 0.38 11.52
CA PHE A 64 3.86 -0.38 10.98
C PHE A 64 3.80 -0.46 9.45
N CYS A 65 2.64 -0.78 8.88
CA CYS A 65 2.44 -0.79 7.42
C CYS A 65 2.74 0.57 6.79
N TYR A 66 2.36 1.66 7.46
CA TYR A 66 2.67 3.02 7.00
C TYR A 66 4.18 3.28 7.00
N SER A 67 4.87 2.93 8.09
CA SER A 67 6.33 3.07 8.18
C SER A 67 7.05 2.29 7.08
N VAL A 68 6.64 1.04 6.84
CA VAL A 68 7.18 0.22 5.75
C VAL A 68 6.92 0.85 4.38
N HIS A 69 5.69 1.33 4.15
CA HIS A 69 5.34 2.02 2.91
C HIS A 69 6.23 3.24 2.68
N GLN A 70 6.46 4.07 3.71
CA GLN A 70 7.31 5.26 3.59
C GLN A 70 8.77 4.90 3.29
N VAL A 71 9.35 3.90 3.97
CA VAL A 71 10.72 3.45 3.69
C VAL A 71 10.82 2.91 2.27
N LEU A 72 9.89 2.05 1.84
CA LEU A 72 9.86 1.55 0.46
C LEU A 72 9.78 2.71 -0.53
N LYS A 73 8.82 3.62 -0.36
CA LYS A 73 8.65 4.77 -1.25
C LYS A 73 9.92 5.59 -1.37
N ASN A 74 10.61 5.85 -0.26
CA ASN A 74 11.86 6.62 -0.25
C ASN A 74 12.99 5.89 -0.99
N GLU A 75 13.16 4.58 -0.77
CA GLU A 75 14.17 3.79 -1.50
C GLU A 75 13.85 3.71 -3.00
N LEU A 76 12.58 3.56 -3.36
CA LEU A 76 12.14 3.42 -4.74
C LEU A 76 12.26 4.72 -5.54
N VAL A 77 12.05 5.88 -4.89
CA VAL A 77 12.28 7.22 -5.48
C VAL A 77 13.75 7.44 -5.88
N LEU A 78 14.70 6.72 -5.25
CA LEU A 78 16.12 6.76 -5.64
C LEU A 78 16.40 5.94 -6.92
N ILE A 79 15.52 4.99 -7.24
CA ILE A 79 15.62 4.17 -8.45
C ILE A 79 15.04 4.94 -9.63
N ASP A 80 13.78 5.34 -9.52
CA ASP A 80 13.05 6.14 -10.51
C ASP A 80 11.84 6.81 -9.83
N LYS A 81 11.74 8.13 -9.96
CA LYS A 81 10.68 8.94 -9.34
C LYS A 81 9.33 8.81 -10.03
N GLU A 82 9.33 8.44 -11.31
CA GLU A 82 8.11 8.34 -12.12
C GLU A 82 7.62 6.91 -12.25
N LEU A 83 8.31 5.95 -11.62
CA LEU A 83 7.92 4.55 -11.69
C LEU A 83 6.55 4.34 -11.03
N PRO A 84 5.52 3.87 -11.77
CA PRO A 84 4.23 3.57 -11.19
C PRO A 84 4.37 2.33 -10.30
N ILE A 85 4.37 2.52 -8.98
CA ILE A 85 4.48 1.46 -7.99
C ILE A 85 3.27 1.46 -7.07
N SER A 86 2.73 0.27 -6.84
CA SER A 86 1.67 0.01 -5.88
C SER A 86 2.19 -0.90 -4.76
N ILE A 87 2.33 -0.36 -3.55
CA ILE A 87 2.66 -1.15 -2.36
C ILE A 87 1.37 -1.62 -1.69
N ARG A 88 1.29 -2.92 -1.40
CA ARG A 88 0.12 -3.60 -0.85
C ARG A 88 0.52 -4.49 0.32
N PHE A 89 -0.42 -4.67 1.24
CA PHE A 89 -0.28 -5.53 2.41
C PHE A 89 -1.39 -6.56 2.36
N ASP A 90 -1.05 -7.85 2.50
CA ASP A 90 -2.01 -8.93 2.36
C ASP A 90 -1.69 -10.10 3.29
N ILE A 91 -2.64 -11.05 3.35
CA ILE A 91 -2.45 -12.34 4.00
C ILE A 91 -2.33 -13.38 2.91
N GLY A 92 -1.36 -14.27 3.04
CA GLY A 92 -1.14 -15.31 2.05
C GLY A 92 0.32 -15.61 1.90
N GLN A 93 0.66 -16.31 0.82
CA GLN A 93 2.00 -16.77 0.52
C GLN A 93 2.45 -16.24 -0.83
N TYR A 94 3.75 -16.36 -1.09
CA TYR A 94 4.28 -16.15 -2.43
C TYR A 94 3.57 -17.07 -3.43
N PRO A 95 3.14 -16.58 -4.61
CA PRO A 95 2.46 -17.40 -5.60
C PRO A 95 3.36 -18.57 -6.03
N SER A 96 2.83 -19.79 -5.94
CA SER A 96 3.58 -21.03 -6.20
C SER A 96 3.61 -21.41 -7.69
N ASN A 97 2.76 -20.79 -8.49
CA ASN A 97 2.59 -21.05 -9.92
C ASN A 97 2.09 -19.80 -10.67
N GLU A 98 2.12 -19.88 -11.99
CA GLU A 98 1.74 -18.77 -12.89
C GLU A 98 0.28 -18.33 -12.71
N THR A 99 -0.65 -19.27 -12.50
CA THR A 99 -2.06 -18.94 -12.28
C THR A 99 -2.26 -18.11 -11.02
N GLU A 100 -1.64 -18.51 -9.90
CA GLU A 100 -1.67 -17.75 -8.65
C GLU A 100 -1.01 -16.38 -8.79
N TYR A 101 0.11 -16.31 -9.53
CA TYR A 101 0.79 -15.05 -9.80
C TYR A 101 -0.11 -14.08 -10.57
N GLU A 102 -0.76 -14.55 -11.63
CA GLU A 102 -1.63 -13.73 -12.47
C GLU A 102 -2.89 -13.27 -11.74
N GLN A 103 -3.50 -14.14 -10.91
CA GLN A 103 -4.63 -13.77 -10.06
C GLN A 103 -4.26 -12.69 -9.04
N LEU A 104 -3.08 -12.81 -8.42
CA LEU A 104 -2.61 -11.84 -7.44
C LEU A 104 -2.28 -10.50 -8.12
N LEU A 105 -1.65 -10.53 -9.30
CA LEU A 105 -1.37 -9.34 -10.08
C LEU A 105 -2.67 -8.62 -10.45
N GLU A 106 -3.65 -9.34 -11.02
CA GLU A 106 -4.95 -8.80 -11.41
C GLU A 106 -5.69 -8.15 -10.24
N LYS A 107 -5.76 -8.84 -9.09
CA LYS A 107 -6.37 -8.31 -7.85
C LYS A 107 -5.83 -6.92 -7.51
N HIS A 108 -4.51 -6.75 -7.58
CA HIS A 108 -3.86 -5.52 -7.12
C HIS A 108 -3.73 -4.43 -8.19
N THR A 109 -3.62 -4.78 -9.47
CA THR A 109 -3.64 -3.79 -10.57
C THR A 109 -5.02 -3.17 -10.72
N VAL A 110 -6.10 -3.98 -10.66
CA VAL A 110 -7.48 -3.45 -10.67
C VAL A 110 -7.69 -2.46 -9.53
N THR A 111 -7.21 -2.77 -8.33
CA THR A 111 -7.30 -1.86 -7.17
C THR A 111 -6.52 -0.56 -7.41
N TYR A 112 -5.30 -0.65 -7.97
CA TYR A 112 -4.48 0.52 -8.27
C TYR A 112 -5.11 1.43 -9.33
N ASP A 113 -5.57 0.85 -10.43
CA ASP A 113 -6.20 1.58 -11.52
C ASP A 113 -7.50 2.24 -11.07
N THR A 114 -8.27 1.55 -10.22
CA THR A 114 -9.47 2.09 -9.60
C THR A 114 -9.12 3.33 -8.76
N LEU A 115 -8.09 3.28 -7.91
CA LEU A 115 -7.69 4.43 -7.09
C LEU A 115 -7.20 5.63 -7.90
N ASN A 116 -6.49 5.39 -9.01
CA ASN A 116 -5.90 6.47 -9.81
C ASN A 116 -6.85 7.08 -10.83
N ASN A 117 -7.85 6.32 -11.30
CA ASN A 117 -8.85 6.82 -12.25
C ASN A 117 -10.06 7.48 -11.56
N GLU A 118 -10.13 7.43 -10.23
CA GLU A 118 -11.28 7.92 -9.48
C GLU A 118 -11.22 9.41 -9.12
N ASN A 119 -11.90 10.20 -9.94
CA ASN A 119 -12.33 11.57 -9.63
C ASN A 119 -13.71 11.55 -8.93
N VAL A 120 -13.84 11.20 -7.65
CA VAL A 120 -15.15 11.36 -6.99
C VAL A 120 -15.09 11.52 -5.46
N GLN A 121 -15.90 12.44 -4.93
CA GLN A 121 -16.45 12.40 -3.57
C GLN A 121 -17.32 11.13 -3.45
N ARG A 122 -16.90 10.15 -2.64
CA ARG A 122 -17.67 8.90 -2.48
C ARG A 122 -18.10 8.69 -1.05
N GLU A 123 -19.33 8.20 -0.92
CA GLU A 123 -19.85 7.59 0.30
C GLU A 123 -19.26 6.17 0.50
N ILE A 124 -18.67 5.56 -0.54
CA ILE A 124 -18.14 4.19 -0.53
C ILE A 124 -16.65 4.16 -0.92
N CYS A 125 -15.85 3.46 -0.13
CA CYS A 125 -14.43 3.21 -0.35
C CYS A 125 -14.22 2.26 -1.52
N SER A 126 -13.38 2.67 -2.48
CA SER A 126 -13.07 1.86 -3.67
C SER A 126 -12.13 0.69 -3.43
N ILE A 127 -11.48 0.63 -2.27
CA ILE A 127 -10.59 -0.49 -1.92
C ILE A 127 -11.39 -1.64 -1.29
N CYS A 128 -12.33 -1.34 -0.40
CA CYS A 128 -13.06 -2.36 0.37
C CYS A 128 -14.57 -2.41 0.15
N GLY A 129 -15.16 -1.43 -0.54
CA GLY A 129 -16.62 -1.36 -0.73
C GLY A 129 -17.40 -0.92 0.52
N HIS A 130 -16.73 -0.56 1.62
CA HIS A 130 -17.37 -0.06 2.85
C HIS A 130 -17.52 1.46 2.84
N ASP A 131 -18.36 1.99 3.73
CA ASP A 131 -18.59 3.42 3.89
C ASP A 131 -17.27 4.20 4.09
N TRP A 132 -16.99 5.14 3.20
CA TRP A 132 -15.78 5.97 3.25
C TRP A 132 -15.73 6.81 4.53
N GLY A 133 -16.88 7.37 4.95
CA GLY A 133 -16.98 8.24 6.13
C GLY A 133 -16.66 7.53 7.45
N LYS A 134 -16.70 6.20 7.49
CA LYS A 134 -16.34 5.41 8.67
C LYS A 134 -14.83 5.14 8.79
N HIS A 135 -14.05 5.42 7.75
CA HIS A 135 -12.63 5.14 7.79
C HIS A 135 -11.91 6.07 8.78
N LYS A 136 -11.00 5.48 9.57
CA LYS A 136 -10.18 6.24 10.52
C LYS A 136 -8.94 6.73 9.83
N LEU A 137 -8.67 8.03 9.99
CA LEU A 137 -7.44 8.65 9.54
C LEU A 137 -6.44 8.67 10.68
N MET A 138 -5.29 8.07 10.43
CA MET A 138 -4.17 8.07 11.35
C MET A 138 -3.06 8.89 10.70
N GLY A 139 -2.41 9.72 11.50
CA GLY A 139 -1.44 10.69 11.03
C GLY A 139 -0.12 10.60 11.78
N HIS A 140 0.95 11.01 11.12
CA HIS A 140 2.27 11.16 11.74
C HIS A 140 2.57 12.64 12.00
N GLY A 141 3.04 12.98 13.21
CA GLY A 141 3.34 14.37 13.62
C GLY A 141 2.18 15.09 14.34
N ASN A 142 2.40 16.35 14.74
CA ASN A 142 1.37 17.20 15.36
C ASN A 142 1.54 18.69 14.94
N PRO A 143 0.62 19.26 14.14
CA PRO A 143 -0.51 18.60 13.50
C PRO A 143 -0.04 17.64 12.38
N PRO A 144 -0.72 16.50 12.17
CA PRO A 144 -0.34 15.57 11.10
C PRO A 144 -0.41 16.19 9.71
N GLN A 145 0.63 16.00 8.90
CA GLN A 145 0.66 16.45 7.50
C GLN A 145 0.50 15.31 6.49
N GLU A 146 0.73 14.08 6.94
CA GLU A 146 0.62 12.86 6.17
C GLU A 146 0.23 11.70 7.10
N GLY A 147 -0.20 10.59 6.50
CA GLY A 147 -0.57 9.41 7.25
C GLY A 147 -1.20 8.32 6.41
N TRP A 148 -2.04 7.52 7.06
CA TRP A 148 -2.75 6.42 6.43
C TRP A 148 -4.18 6.31 6.94
N MET A 149 -4.94 5.45 6.26
CA MET A 149 -6.32 5.17 6.54
C MET A 149 -6.48 3.70 6.94
N ALA A 150 -7.38 3.43 7.90
CA ALA A 150 -7.84 2.08 8.19
C ALA A 150 -9.38 2.00 8.23
N CYS A 151 -9.94 0.90 7.71
CA CYS A 151 -11.37 0.61 7.83
C CYS A 151 -11.68 -0.02 9.20
N PRO A 152 -12.78 0.40 9.86
CA PRO A 152 -13.16 -0.17 11.15
C PRO A 152 -13.86 -1.53 11.06
N GLU A 153 -14.35 -1.91 9.87
CA GLU A 153 -15.11 -3.15 9.67
C GLU A 153 -14.26 -4.39 9.99
N GLU A 154 -14.88 -5.38 10.63
CA GLU A 154 -14.22 -6.64 10.92
C GLU A 154 -13.83 -7.34 9.61
N ASP A 155 -12.62 -7.91 9.58
CA ASP A 155 -12.02 -8.53 8.39
C ASP A 155 -11.71 -7.59 7.19
N CYS A 156 -11.73 -6.28 7.37
CA CYS A 156 -11.26 -5.35 6.36
C CYS A 156 -9.78 -4.96 6.55
N PHE A 157 -9.00 -5.02 5.46
CA PHE A 157 -7.56 -4.68 5.47
C PHE A 157 -7.20 -3.62 4.42
N CYS A 158 -8.15 -2.75 4.05
CA CYS A 158 -7.84 -1.68 3.11
C CYS A 158 -6.78 -0.75 3.70
N PHE A 159 -5.88 -0.29 2.82
CA PHE A 159 -4.80 0.59 3.17
C PHE A 159 -4.64 1.65 2.09
N LEU A 160 -4.64 2.90 2.52
CA LEU A 160 -4.37 4.06 1.67
C LEU A 160 -3.54 5.06 2.46
N THR A 161 -2.52 5.64 1.83
CA THR A 161 -1.78 6.76 2.39
C THR A 161 -2.41 8.09 1.98
N TRP A 162 -2.26 9.10 2.82
CA TRP A 162 -2.73 10.46 2.54
C TRP A 162 -1.64 11.46 2.91
N ASP A 163 -1.68 12.62 2.26
CA ASP A 163 -0.70 13.71 2.37
C ASP A 163 -1.43 15.01 1.98
N LEU A 164 -1.26 16.07 2.79
CA LEU A 164 -1.89 17.37 2.58
C LEU A 164 -1.31 18.15 1.40
N ASP A 165 -0.05 17.88 1.01
CA ASP A 165 0.60 18.54 -0.13
C ASP A 165 0.16 17.95 -1.47
N GLN A 166 -0.36 16.71 -1.46
CA GLN A 166 -0.95 16.10 -2.65
C GLN A 166 -2.33 16.70 -2.93
N ARG A 167 -2.43 17.53 -3.96
CA ARG A 167 -3.68 18.21 -4.39
C ARG A 167 -4.85 17.26 -4.65
N VAL A 168 -4.61 15.98 -4.92
CA VAL A 168 -5.63 14.92 -5.10
C VAL A 168 -6.43 14.65 -3.80
N ASN A 169 -5.90 15.09 -2.65
CA ASN A 169 -6.40 14.77 -1.32
C ASN A 169 -6.92 15.99 -0.53
N LYS A 170 -6.70 17.22 -0.98
CA LYS A 170 -7.16 18.43 -0.26
C LYS A 170 -8.68 18.48 -0.07
N ASP A 171 -9.45 18.06 -1.07
CA ASP A 171 -10.92 18.04 -0.97
C ASP A 171 -11.44 16.81 -0.19
N LYS A 172 -10.67 15.72 -0.14
CA LYS A 172 -11.02 14.45 0.55
C LYS A 172 -10.76 14.51 2.05
N PHE A 173 -9.67 15.15 2.47
CA PHE A 173 -9.20 15.18 3.86
C PHE A 173 -9.39 16.53 4.55
N GLY A 174 -9.51 17.62 3.78
CA GLY A 174 -9.69 18.97 4.31
C GLY A 174 -11.05 19.23 5.00
N LYS A 175 -12.03 18.33 4.86
CA LYS A 175 -13.29 18.36 5.63
C LYS A 175 -13.20 17.61 6.96
N LEU A 176 -12.55 16.45 7.00
CA LEU A 176 -12.46 15.61 8.20
C LEU A 176 -11.67 16.27 9.35
N TYR A 177 -10.73 17.18 9.02
CA TYR A 177 -9.99 17.95 10.03
C TYR A 177 -10.66 19.26 10.47
N LYS A 178 -11.74 19.70 9.81
CA LYS A 178 -12.41 20.96 10.16
C LYS A 178 -13.52 20.80 11.20
N ASP A 179 -13.92 19.55 11.49
CA ASP A 179 -15.01 19.27 12.43
C ASP A 179 -14.53 18.88 13.84
N GLU A 180 -13.22 18.95 14.13
CA GLU A 180 -12.63 18.67 15.45
C GLU A 180 -11.88 19.87 16.09
N THR A 181 -12.11 21.10 15.61
CA THR A 181 -11.63 22.35 16.25
C THR A 181 -12.76 23.33 16.48
#